data_AF-A0A4Y9YP72-F1
#
_entry.id   AF-A0A4Y9YP72-F1
#
_cell.length_a   1.000
_cell.length_b   1.000
_cell.length_c   1.000
_cell.angle_alpha   90.00
_cell.angle_beta   90.00
_cell.angle_gamma   90.00
#
_symmetry.space_group_name_H-M   'P 1'
#
loop_
_entity.id
_entity.type
_entity.pdbx_description
1 polymer ?
#
loop_
_entity_poly.entity_id
_entity_poly.type
_entity_poly.pdbx_seq_one_letter_code
_entity_poly.pdbx_strand_id
1 'polypeptide(L)'
;MAVLSLPLSFQNSFWSQDYRTGLEVLYSQLEKGVLENEEVVAFIRARAAAESALAATLSAAGPAGKAFAGDDGASLHVAFRGLKEESIAQGKAHEAIAAELRDTVAAPFDKWAHGYRDRLWNSRHNMLDGFMHAYEAAQGDVTKLKQDYLNKMRRADEAEDEYVPHRHARIYSA
;
A
#
# COMPACT_ATOMS: atom_id res chain seq x y z
N MET A 1 -19.98 -23.63 -21.58
CA MET A 1 -18.81 -24.10 -20.80
C MET A 1 -18.92 -23.51 -19.41
N ALA A 2 -18.89 -24.32 -18.36
CA ALA A 2 -18.78 -23.79 -17.01
C ALA A 2 -17.42 -23.08 -16.92
N VAL A 3 -17.43 -21.78 -16.69
CA VAL A 3 -16.21 -21.05 -16.35
C VAL A 3 -15.74 -21.67 -15.03
N LEU A 4 -14.63 -22.40 -15.08
CA LEU A 4 -13.93 -22.84 -13.87
C LEU A 4 -13.42 -21.57 -13.19
N SER A 5 -14.24 -20.93 -12.35
CA SER A 5 -13.79 -19.79 -11.57
C SER A 5 -13.07 -20.31 -10.34
N LEU A 6 -11.74 -20.24 -10.37
CA LEU A 6 -10.93 -20.40 -9.18
C LEU A 6 -11.37 -19.40 -8.10
N PRO A 7 -11.21 -19.72 -6.81
CA PRO A 7 -11.53 -18.79 -5.74
C PRO A 7 -10.79 -17.45 -5.91
N LEU A 8 -11.51 -16.34 -5.72
CA LEU A 8 -10.96 -14.99 -5.74
C LEU A 8 -9.91 -14.85 -4.64
N SER A 9 -8.65 -14.90 -5.04
CA SER A 9 -7.48 -14.89 -4.17
C SER A 9 -6.31 -14.32 -4.95
N PHE A 10 -5.36 -13.69 -4.26
CA PHE A 10 -4.20 -13.07 -4.93
C PHE A 10 -3.42 -14.07 -5.78
N GLN A 11 -3.35 -15.33 -5.35
CA GLN A 11 -2.66 -16.41 -6.06
C GLN A 11 -3.29 -16.76 -7.41
N ASN A 12 -4.57 -16.47 -7.62
CA ASN A 12 -5.31 -16.88 -8.82
C ASN A 12 -5.80 -15.71 -9.69
N SER A 13 -5.77 -14.48 -9.18
CA SER A 13 -6.48 -13.35 -9.79
C SER A 13 -5.60 -12.37 -10.58
N PHE A 14 -4.26 -12.47 -10.49
CA PHE A 14 -3.32 -11.50 -11.08
C PHE A 14 -2.38 -12.11 -12.12
N TRP A 15 -2.75 -13.22 -12.75
CA TRP A 15 -2.01 -13.77 -13.88
C TRP A 15 -2.39 -13.04 -15.17
N SER A 16 -1.41 -12.51 -15.89
CA SER A 16 -1.54 -11.93 -17.22
C SER A 16 -0.64 -12.67 -18.22
N GLN A 17 -0.88 -12.55 -19.53
CA GLN A 17 -0.08 -13.26 -20.54
C GLN A 17 1.40 -12.86 -20.53
N ASP A 18 1.66 -11.58 -20.25
CA ASP A 18 2.98 -11.00 -20.09
C ASP A 18 3.54 -11.14 -18.66
N TYR A 19 2.73 -11.65 -17.72
CA TYR A 19 2.96 -11.73 -16.27
C TYR A 19 3.23 -10.41 -15.53
N ARG A 20 3.73 -9.37 -16.23
CA ARG A 20 4.01 -8.05 -15.70
C ARG A 20 2.75 -7.27 -15.35
N THR A 21 1.81 -7.14 -16.30
CA THR A 21 0.62 -6.29 -16.11
C THR A 21 -0.18 -6.68 -14.86
N GLY A 22 -0.36 -7.98 -14.60
CA GLY A 22 -1.09 -8.44 -13.43
C GLY A 22 -0.40 -8.08 -12.10
N LEU A 23 0.92 -8.20 -12.04
CA LEU A 23 1.71 -7.79 -10.87
C LEU A 23 1.67 -6.27 -10.68
N GLU A 24 1.75 -5.48 -11.75
CA GLU A 24 1.66 -4.02 -11.68
C GLU A 24 0.32 -3.55 -11.12
N VAL A 25 -0.79 -4.17 -11.53
CA VAL A 25 -2.13 -3.88 -10.96
C VAL A 25 -2.16 -4.20 -9.46
N LEU A 26 -1.63 -5.35 -9.05
CA LEU A 26 -1.58 -5.73 -7.63
C LEU A 26 -0.75 -4.72 -6.82
N TYR A 27 0.48 -4.42 -7.24
CA TYR A 27 1.35 -3.51 -6.51
C TYR A 27 0.82 -2.08 -6.48
N SER A 28 0.22 -1.59 -7.58
CA SER A 28 -0.48 -0.30 -7.62
C SER A 28 -1.56 -0.21 -6.54
N GLN A 29 -2.38 -1.26 -6.40
CA GLN A 29 -3.42 -1.29 -5.38
C GLN A 29 -2.85 -1.36 -3.96
N LEU A 30 -1.76 -2.09 -3.74
CA LEU A 30 -1.09 -2.15 -2.44
C LEU A 30 -0.42 -0.82 -2.06
N GLU A 31 0.16 -0.12 -3.04
CA GLU A 31 0.75 1.21 -2.87
C GLU A 31 -0.31 2.26 -2.54
N LYS A 32 -1.48 2.18 -3.18
CA LYS A 32 -2.63 3.00 -2.78
C LYS A 32 -2.99 2.81 -1.30
N GLY A 33 -2.94 1.57 -0.81
CA GLY A 33 -3.16 1.28 0.61
C GLY A 33 -2.14 1.94 1.56
N VAL A 34 -0.92 2.24 1.08
CA VAL A 34 0.06 3.02 1.87
C VAL A 34 -0.43 4.45 2.07
N LEU A 35 -0.93 5.09 1.00
CA LEU A 35 -1.48 6.45 1.07
C LEU A 35 -2.71 6.50 1.97
N GLU A 36 -3.60 5.50 1.87
CA GLU A 36 -4.76 5.37 2.74
C GLU A 36 -4.37 5.27 4.22
N ASN A 37 -3.27 4.57 4.55
CA ASN A 37 -2.76 4.51 5.93
C ASN A 37 -2.30 5.89 6.44
N GLU A 38 -1.64 6.69 5.60
CA GLU A 38 -1.19 8.04 5.96
C GLU A 38 -2.38 8.95 6.27
N GLU A 39 -3.45 8.87 5.48
CA GLU A 39 -4.69 9.61 5.73
C GLU A 39 -5.35 9.21 7.06
N VAL A 40 -5.37 7.91 7.38
CA VAL A 40 -5.90 7.41 8.66
C VAL A 40 -5.08 7.95 9.85
N VAL A 41 -3.75 7.90 9.78
CA VAL A 41 -2.88 8.47 10.83
C VAL A 41 -3.14 9.97 10.98
N ALA A 42 -3.23 10.70 9.87
CA ALA A 42 -3.47 12.14 9.88
C ALA A 42 -4.81 12.47 10.53
N PHE A 43 -5.86 11.73 10.21
CA PHE A 43 -7.19 11.88 10.80
C PHE A 43 -7.17 11.65 12.32
N ILE A 44 -6.54 10.56 12.78
CA ILE A 44 -6.49 10.25 14.23
C ILE A 44 -5.69 11.32 14.98
N ARG A 45 -4.58 11.80 14.41
CA ARG A 45 -3.79 12.89 15.00
C ARG A 45 -4.58 14.21 15.06
N ALA A 46 -5.33 14.54 14.01
CA ALA A 46 -6.20 15.72 14.00
C ALA A 46 -7.28 15.62 15.08
N ARG A 47 -7.89 14.44 15.25
CA ARG A 47 -8.86 14.19 16.33
C ARG A 47 -8.21 14.35 17.70
N ALA A 48 -7.04 13.75 17.93
CA ALA A 48 -6.32 13.88 19.21
C ALA A 48 -6.00 15.35 19.53
N ALA A 49 -5.60 16.14 18.53
CA ALA A 49 -5.34 17.57 18.71
C ALA A 49 -6.61 18.36 19.08
N ALA A 50 -7.75 18.03 18.47
CA ALA A 50 -9.04 18.63 18.80
C ALA A 50 -9.47 18.31 20.24
N GLU A 51 -9.30 17.06 20.69
CA GLU A 51 -9.58 16.63 22.06
C GLU A 51 -8.70 17.37 23.08
N SER A 52 -7.40 17.52 22.82
CA SER A 52 -6.51 18.31 23.67
C SER A 52 -6.88 19.81 23.70
N ALA A 53 -7.33 20.38 22.59
CA ALA A 53 -7.80 21.77 22.56
C ALA A 53 -9.08 21.96 23.38
N LEU A 54 -10.01 21.01 23.31
CA LEU A 54 -11.21 20.99 24.14
C LEU A 54 -10.86 20.84 25.62
N ALA A 55 -9.94 19.93 25.95
CA ALA A 55 -9.42 19.73 27.30
C ALA A 55 -8.81 21.01 27.89
N ALA A 56 -7.99 21.72 27.10
CA ALA A 56 -7.38 22.98 27.50
C ALA A 56 -8.44 24.07 27.76
N THR A 57 -9.47 24.12 26.92
CA THR A 57 -10.58 25.08 27.06
C THR A 57 -11.40 24.82 28.32
N LEU A 58 -11.73 23.56 28.61
CA LEU A 58 -12.50 23.16 29.79
C LEU A 58 -11.71 23.28 31.11
N SER A 59 -10.39 23.07 31.05
CA SER A 59 -9.48 23.19 32.19
C SER A 59 -9.09 24.63 32.49
N ALA A 60 -9.30 25.56 31.55
CA ALA A 60 -9.10 26.97 31.79
C ALA A 60 -10.10 27.45 32.84
N ALA A 61 -9.63 27.62 34.08
CA ALA A 61 -10.43 28.23 35.13
C ALA A 61 -10.81 29.64 34.70
N GLY A 62 -12.07 29.83 34.29
CA GLY A 62 -12.61 31.15 33.99
C GLY A 62 -12.36 32.13 35.16
N PRO A 63 -12.34 33.44 34.89
CA PRO A 63 -11.86 34.45 35.84
C PRO A 63 -12.40 34.25 37.25
N ALA A 64 -11.51 34.42 38.24
CA ALA A 64 -11.87 34.44 39.65
C ALA A 64 -12.73 35.68 39.93
N GLY A 65 -14.01 35.60 39.60
CA GLY A 65 -14.97 36.66 39.83
C GLY A 65 -15.13 36.89 41.33
N LYS A 66 -14.87 38.12 41.78
CA LYS A 66 -15.12 38.56 43.16
C LYS A 66 -16.60 38.60 43.55
N ALA A 67 -17.50 38.34 42.59
CA ALA A 67 -18.95 38.43 42.75
C ALA A 67 -19.50 37.51 43.85
N PHE A 68 -18.82 36.41 44.16
CA PHE A 68 -19.22 35.47 45.23
C PHE A 68 -18.34 35.55 46.49
N ALA A 69 -17.40 36.50 46.56
CA ALA A 69 -16.37 36.53 47.61
C ALA A 69 -16.91 36.93 49.01
N GLY A 70 -18.12 37.47 49.10
CA GLY A 70 -18.77 37.82 50.38
C GLY A 70 -19.82 36.81 50.86
N ASP A 71 -20.19 35.82 50.04
CA ASP A 71 -21.30 34.89 50.28
C ASP A 71 -20.78 33.47 50.61
N ASP A 72 -19.91 33.38 51.62
CA ASP A 72 -19.46 32.10 52.16
C ASP A 72 -20.64 31.38 52.86
N GLY A 73 -21.37 30.57 52.10
CA GLY A 73 -22.52 29.80 52.56
C GLY A 73 -23.74 29.83 51.62
N ALA A 74 -23.75 30.68 50.59
CA ALA A 74 -24.84 30.70 49.61
C ALA A 74 -24.81 29.43 48.75
N SER A 75 -25.93 28.70 48.67
CA SER A 75 -26.08 27.49 47.86
C SER A 75 -25.69 27.71 46.39
N LEU A 76 -25.93 28.90 45.85
CA LEU A 76 -25.52 29.31 44.50
C LEU A 76 -23.99 29.35 44.34
N HIS A 77 -23.24 29.85 45.34
CA HIS A 77 -21.79 29.90 45.29
C HIS A 77 -21.18 28.49 45.29
N VAL A 78 -21.72 27.58 46.11
CA VAL A 78 -21.32 26.17 46.14
C VAL A 78 -21.64 25.48 44.80
N ALA A 79 -22.83 25.70 44.25
CA ALA A 79 -23.21 25.13 42.96
C ALA A 79 -22.30 25.63 41.81
N PHE A 80 -21.97 26.93 41.79
CA PHE A 80 -21.07 27.49 40.78
C PHE A 80 -19.64 26.96 40.92
N ARG A 81 -19.15 26.75 42.14
CA ARG A 81 -17.86 26.08 42.39
C ARG A 81 -17.89 24.64 41.86
N GLY A 82 -18.94 23.88 42.15
CA GLY A 82 -19.13 22.53 41.63
C GLY A 82 -19.13 22.49 40.10
N LEU A 83 -19.79 23.45 39.44
CA LEU A 83 -19.77 23.56 37.97
C LEU A 83 -18.34 23.79 37.43
N LYS A 84 -17.53 24.62 38.10
CA LYS A 84 -16.12 24.83 37.71
C LYS A 84 -15.28 23.57 37.90
N GLU A 85 -15.45 22.89 39.02
CA GLU A 85 -14.76 21.63 39.31
C GLU A 85 -15.13 20.55 38.30
N GLU A 86 -16.41 20.46 37.92
CA GLU A 86 -16.89 19.53 36.88
C GLU A 86 -16.30 19.85 35.50
N SER A 87 -16.24 21.13 35.11
CA SER A 87 -15.58 21.56 33.87
C SER A 87 -14.11 21.11 33.84
N ILE A 88 -13.38 21.28 34.94
CA ILE A 88 -11.98 20.83 35.06
C ILE A 88 -11.90 19.29 34.99
N ALA A 89 -12.84 18.58 35.61
CA ALA A 89 -12.89 17.11 35.56
C ALA A 89 -13.13 16.61 34.13
N GLN A 90 -14.05 17.22 33.39
CA GLN A 90 -14.28 16.95 31.97
C GLN A 90 -13.04 17.26 31.13
N GLY A 91 -12.37 18.38 31.38
CA GLY A 91 -11.11 18.72 30.72
C GLY A 91 -10.04 17.64 30.88
N LYS A 92 -9.87 17.10 32.10
CA LYS A 92 -8.96 15.97 32.36
C LYS A 92 -9.35 14.70 31.60
N ALA A 93 -10.65 14.41 31.49
CA ALA A 93 -11.14 13.25 30.74
C ALA A 93 -10.83 13.38 29.24
N HIS A 94 -11.06 14.55 28.64
CA HIS A 94 -10.71 14.82 27.24
C HIS A 94 -9.21 14.74 26.98
N GLU A 95 -8.37 15.23 27.90
CA GLU A 95 -6.91 15.10 27.75
C GLU A 95 -6.46 13.63 27.82
N ALA A 96 -7.09 12.81 28.67
CA ALA A 96 -6.82 11.38 28.72
C ALA A 96 -7.16 10.68 27.39
N ILE A 97 -8.31 11.01 26.79
CA ILE A 97 -8.70 10.50 25.46
C ILE A 97 -7.71 10.95 24.39
N ALA A 98 -7.27 12.21 24.42
CA ALA A 98 -6.30 12.74 23.47
C ALA A 98 -4.95 12.01 23.55
N ALA A 99 -4.48 11.75 24.77
CA ALA A 99 -3.26 10.98 25.02
C ALA A 99 -3.41 9.53 24.55
N GLU A 100 -4.53 8.88 24.83
CA GLU A 100 -4.82 7.51 24.37
C GLU A 100 -4.82 7.43 22.84
N LEU A 101 -5.58 8.29 22.15
CA LEU A 101 -5.61 8.33 20.69
C LEU A 101 -4.21 8.51 20.07
N ARG A 102 -3.34 9.29 20.72
CA ARG A 102 -1.98 9.54 20.26
C ARG A 102 -1.07 8.33 20.47
N ASP A 103 -1.04 7.81 21.69
CA ASP A 103 -0.01 6.90 22.16
C ASP A 103 -0.37 5.43 21.94
N THR A 104 -1.67 5.09 21.99
CA THR A 104 -2.13 3.70 21.82
C THR A 104 -2.65 3.41 20.42
N VAL A 105 -3.08 4.44 19.68
CA VAL A 105 -3.65 4.28 18.33
C VAL A 105 -2.73 4.86 17.25
N ALA A 106 -2.52 6.18 17.23
CA ALA A 106 -1.82 6.84 16.14
C ALA A 106 -0.35 6.42 16.03
N ALA A 107 0.42 6.45 17.13
CA ALA A 107 1.84 6.12 17.09
C ALA A 107 2.12 4.65 16.72
N PRO A 108 1.42 3.65 17.29
CA PRO A 108 1.62 2.25 16.89
C PRO A 108 1.19 1.97 15.45
N PHE A 109 0.07 2.55 15.00
CA PHE A 109 -0.40 2.37 13.62
C PHE A 109 0.55 3.04 12.62
N ASP A 110 1.05 4.24 12.92
CA ASP A 110 2.04 4.94 12.09
C ASP A 110 3.34 4.14 11.96
N LYS A 111 3.85 3.59 13.07
CA LYS A 111 5.02 2.71 13.07
C LYS A 111 4.79 1.47 12.20
N TRP A 112 3.61 0.84 12.32
CA TRP A 112 3.27 -0.31 11.49
C TRP A 112 3.17 0.08 10.01
N ALA A 113 2.55 1.21 9.68
CA ALA A 113 2.36 1.70 8.32
C ALA A 113 3.69 1.94 7.61
N HIS A 114 4.65 2.59 8.29
CA HIS A 114 6.02 2.74 7.78
C HIS A 114 6.69 1.40 7.50
N GLY A 115 6.63 0.47 8.47
CA GLY A 115 7.19 -0.86 8.28
C GLY A 115 6.50 -1.65 7.16
N TYR A 116 5.20 -1.48 6.96
CA TYR A 116 4.45 -2.07 5.84
C TYR A 116 4.91 -1.51 4.50
N ARG A 117 5.05 -0.18 4.39
CA ARG A 117 5.55 0.48 3.19
C ARG A 117 6.93 -0.05 2.80
N ASP A 118 7.85 -0.17 3.75
CA ASP A 118 9.20 -0.66 3.47
C ASP A 118 9.20 -2.13 3.02
N ARG A 119 8.35 -2.99 3.63
CA ARG A 119 8.16 -4.38 3.17
C ARG A 119 7.58 -4.44 1.77
N LEU A 120 6.60 -3.60 1.47
CA LEU A 120 5.97 -3.53 0.17
C LEU A 120 6.97 -3.10 -0.92
N TRP A 121 7.76 -2.06 -0.64
CA TRP A 121 8.78 -1.56 -1.56
C TRP A 121 9.83 -2.63 -1.86
N ASN A 122 10.37 -3.30 -0.83
CA ASN A 122 11.32 -4.40 -1.01
C ASN A 122 10.72 -5.57 -1.79
N SER A 123 9.46 -5.93 -1.50
CA SER A 123 8.74 -6.99 -2.21
C SER A 123 8.59 -6.65 -3.68
N ARG A 124 8.14 -5.43 -3.99
CA ARG A 124 7.98 -4.93 -5.36
C ARG A 124 9.30 -4.94 -6.11
N HIS A 125 10.36 -4.43 -5.49
CA HIS A 125 11.69 -4.41 -6.11
C HIS A 125 12.16 -5.82 -6.45
N ASN A 126 12.05 -6.78 -5.53
CA ASN A 126 12.45 -8.17 -5.80
C ASN A 126 11.60 -8.83 -6.90
N MET A 127 10.29 -8.60 -6.91
CA MET A 127 9.38 -9.22 -7.89
C MET A 127 9.48 -8.58 -9.27
N LEU A 128 9.23 -7.27 -9.39
CA LEU A 128 9.18 -6.56 -10.67
C LEU A 128 10.57 -6.24 -11.20
N ASP A 129 11.45 -5.72 -10.34
CA ASP A 129 12.78 -5.28 -10.79
C ASP A 129 13.80 -6.43 -10.80
N GLY A 130 13.55 -7.50 -10.05
CA GLY A 130 14.37 -8.71 -10.02
C GLY A 130 13.85 -9.80 -10.96
N PHE A 131 12.86 -10.55 -10.49
CA PHE A 131 12.42 -11.77 -11.17
C PHE A 131 11.75 -11.51 -12.52
N MET A 132 10.88 -10.50 -12.62
CA MET A 132 10.15 -10.19 -13.85
C MET A 132 11.10 -9.71 -14.96
N HIS A 133 12.02 -8.78 -14.65
CA HIS A 133 13.04 -8.34 -15.61
C HIS A 133 13.94 -9.50 -16.08
N ALA A 134 14.36 -10.39 -15.18
CA ALA A 134 15.16 -11.55 -15.55
C ALA A 134 14.39 -12.52 -16.47
N TYR A 135 13.10 -12.75 -16.19
CA TYR A 135 12.24 -13.56 -17.04
C TYR A 135 12.09 -12.97 -18.44
N GLU A 136 11.87 -11.67 -18.56
CA GLU A 136 11.74 -11.00 -19.86
C GLU A 136 13.02 -11.07 -20.70
N ALA A 137 14.18 -10.93 -20.06
CA ALA A 137 15.47 -11.12 -20.72
C ALA A 137 15.60 -12.54 -21.28
N ALA A 138 15.28 -13.56 -20.46
CA ALA A 138 15.31 -14.95 -20.89
C ALA A 138 14.31 -15.25 -22.02
N GLN A 139 13.10 -14.67 -21.96
CA GLN A 139 12.10 -14.80 -23.03
C GLN A 139 12.60 -14.19 -24.35
N GLY A 140 13.27 -13.04 -24.27
CA GLY A 140 13.91 -12.40 -25.42
C GLY A 140 14.97 -13.31 -26.06
N ASP A 141 15.79 -13.97 -25.24
CA ASP A 141 16.82 -14.89 -25.74
C ASP A 141 16.24 -16.17 -26.35
N VAL A 142 15.19 -16.74 -25.76
CA VAL A 142 14.45 -17.87 -26.36
C VAL A 142 13.89 -17.47 -27.73
N THR A 143 13.38 -16.25 -27.86
CA THR A 143 12.84 -15.75 -29.13
C THR A 143 13.93 -15.65 -30.20
N LYS A 144 15.12 -15.14 -29.85
CA LYS A 144 16.28 -15.10 -30.77
C LYS A 144 16.72 -16.51 -31.18
N LEU A 145 16.89 -17.41 -30.21
CA LEU A 145 17.32 -18.80 -30.47
C LEU A 145 16.33 -19.54 -31.37
N LYS A 146 15.02 -19.31 -31.18
CA LYS A 146 13.98 -19.84 -32.06
C LYS A 146 14.13 -19.33 -33.49
N GLN A 147 14.35 -18.02 -33.68
CA GLN A 147 14.56 -17.44 -35.00
C GLN A 147 15.81 -18.00 -35.67
N ASP A 148 16.92 -18.12 -34.93
CA ASP A 148 18.16 -18.71 -35.41
C ASP A 148 17.99 -20.17 -35.84
N TYR A 149 17.26 -20.96 -35.05
CA TYR A 149 16.93 -22.35 -35.39
C TYR A 149 16.13 -22.43 -36.71
N LEU A 150 15.05 -21.65 -36.83
CA LEU A 150 14.21 -21.64 -38.04
C LEU A 150 14.99 -21.18 -39.28
N ASN A 151 15.88 -20.19 -39.11
CA ASN A 151 16.74 -19.71 -40.19
C ASN A 151 17.74 -20.78 -40.65
N LYS A 152 18.32 -21.55 -39.71
CA LYS A 152 19.23 -22.66 -40.04
C LYS A 152 18.51 -23.80 -40.75
N MET A 153 17.30 -24.16 -40.31
CA MET A 153 16.46 -25.16 -40.99
C MET A 153 16.18 -24.75 -42.43
N ARG A 154 15.70 -23.51 -42.65
CA ARG A 154 15.44 -23.00 -44.01
C ARG A 154 16.68 -23.05 -44.90
N ARG A 155 17.85 -22.68 -44.38
CA ARG A 155 19.11 -22.74 -45.14
C ARG A 155 19.54 -24.17 -45.46
N ALA A 156 19.28 -25.12 -44.56
CA ALA A 156 19.57 -26.53 -44.80
C ALA A 156 18.65 -27.08 -45.90
N ASP A 157 17.35 -26.77 -45.84
CA ASP A 157 16.37 -27.15 -46.86
C ASP A 157 16.78 -26.57 -48.23
N GLU A 158 17.16 -25.29 -48.29
CA GLU A 158 17.67 -24.64 -49.52
C GLU A 158 18.93 -25.30 -50.08
N ALA A 159 19.85 -25.74 -49.22
CA ALA A 159 21.08 -26.42 -49.64
C ALA A 159 20.83 -27.85 -50.15
N GLU A 160 19.86 -28.58 -49.57
CA GLU A 160 19.43 -29.87 -50.08
C GLU A 160 18.80 -29.72 -51.48
N ASP A 161 17.93 -28.72 -51.65
CA ASP A 161 17.30 -28.38 -52.93
C ASP A 161 18.30 -27.92 -54.00
N GLU A 162 19.44 -27.30 -53.65
CA GLU A 162 20.49 -26.93 -54.61
C GLU A 162 21.41 -28.12 -54.99
N TYR A 163 21.60 -29.07 -54.08
CA TYR A 163 22.42 -30.26 -54.31
C TYR A 163 21.75 -31.30 -55.23
N VAL A 164 20.41 -31.43 -55.18
CA VAL A 164 19.62 -32.34 -56.03
C VAL A 164 19.71 -32.02 -57.54
N PRO A 165 19.60 -30.76 -58.00
CA PRO A 165 19.77 -30.34 -59.39
C PRO A 165 21.06 -30.83 -60.04
N HIS A 166 22.16 -30.87 -59.28
CA HIS A 166 23.47 -31.27 -59.81
C HIS A 166 23.67 -32.79 -59.94
N ARG A 167 22.85 -33.63 -59.28
CA ARG A 167 22.87 -35.09 -59.55
C ARG A 167 22.16 -35.45 -60.85
N HIS A 168 21.07 -34.77 -61.19
CA HIS A 168 20.36 -35.05 -62.45
C HIS A 168 21.11 -34.55 -63.69
N ALA A 169 21.93 -33.51 -63.59
CA ALA A 169 22.74 -33.02 -64.70
C ALA A 169 23.92 -33.96 -65.08
N ARG A 170 24.42 -34.79 -64.15
CA ARG A 170 25.55 -35.71 -64.41
C ARG A 170 25.16 -37.09 -64.97
N ILE A 171 23.87 -37.40 -65.04
CA ILE A 171 23.39 -38.70 -65.56
C ILE A 171 23.11 -38.64 -67.08
N TYR A 172 23.07 -37.44 -67.68
CA TYR A 172 22.75 -37.24 -69.11
C TYR A 172 23.93 -36.79 -69.98
N SER A 173 25.18 -36.92 -69.54
CA SER A 173 26.38 -36.48 -70.29
C SER A 173 27.36 -37.61 -70.61
N ALA A 174 26.86 -38.72 -71.17
CA ALA A 174 27.66 -39.77 -71.81
C ALA A 174 27.04 -40.14 -73.16
#